data_AF-A0A285Q010-F1
#
_entry.id   AF-A0A285Q010-F1
#
_cell.length_a   1.000
_cell.length_b   1.000
_cell.length_c   1.000
_cell.angle_alpha   90.00
_cell.angle_beta   90.00
_cell.angle_gamma   90.00
#
_symmetry.space_group_name_H-M   'P 1'
#
loop_
_entity.id
_entity.type
_entity.pdbx_description
1 polymer ?
#
loop_
_entity_poly.entity_id
_entity_poly.type
_entity_poly.pdbx_seq_one_letter_code
_entity_poly.pdbx_strand_id
1 'polypeptide(L)' 'MTKSSGTETDKNKKPRGPSVFKVMQSVAAGALGVQSSKHHGEDFGSHSPWPYIIGGLLFTALFIGTLVLIVQLALSGQ' A
#
# COMPACT_ATOMS: atom_id res chain seq x y z
N MET A 1 -18.90 -42.33 -28.11
CA MET A 1 -19.21 -40.90 -28.22
C MET A 1 -18.65 -40.20 -26.98
N THR A 2 -17.53 -39.49 -27.17
CA THR A 2 -16.84 -38.63 -26.21
C THR A 2 -17.44 -37.22 -26.23
N LYS A 3 -17.76 -36.65 -25.06
CA LYS A 3 -17.76 -35.20 -24.71
C LYS A 3 -18.13 -35.11 -23.21
N SER A 4 -17.26 -34.87 -22.23
CA SER A 4 -16.37 -33.73 -21.91
C SER A 4 -17.09 -32.37 -21.82
N SER A 5 -17.41 -31.96 -20.60
CA SER A 5 -17.60 -30.57 -20.13
C SER A 5 -17.91 -30.65 -18.62
N GLY A 6 -16.95 -30.46 -17.72
CA GLY A 6 -16.49 -29.15 -17.23
C GLY A 6 -16.83 -29.13 -15.72
N THR A 7 -15.92 -29.53 -14.83
CA THR A 7 -14.95 -28.67 -14.12
C THR A 7 -15.57 -27.47 -13.41
N GLU A 8 -16.17 -27.67 -12.24
CA GLU A 8 -16.19 -26.63 -11.20
C GLU A 8 -15.79 -27.26 -9.86
N THR A 9 -14.51 -27.11 -9.55
CA THR A 9 -13.92 -27.54 -8.29
C THR A 9 -14.30 -26.52 -7.24
N ASP A 10 -15.32 -26.86 -6.46
CA ASP A 10 -15.71 -26.17 -5.24
C ASP A 10 -14.52 -26.17 -4.27
N LYS A 11 -13.77 -25.07 -4.22
CA LYS A 11 -12.68 -24.87 -3.27
C LYS A 11 -13.08 -23.80 -2.28
N ASN A 12 -13.83 -24.24 -1.29
CA ASN A 12 -13.73 -23.85 0.11
C ASN A 12 -12.32 -23.27 0.42
N LYS A 13 -12.18 -21.94 0.36
CA LYS A 13 -11.02 -21.22 0.88
C LYS A 13 -11.46 -20.49 2.15
N LYS A 14 -11.26 -21.18 3.28
CA LYS A 14 -10.82 -20.62 4.56
C LYS A 14 -10.10 -19.27 4.36
N PRO A 15 -10.34 -18.22 5.18
CA PRO A 15 -9.71 -16.91 5.00
C PRO A 15 -8.19 -17.06 5.16
N ARG A 16 -7.51 -17.34 4.06
CA ARG A 16 -6.06 -17.29 3.95
C ARG A 16 -5.76 -15.81 3.96
N GLY A 17 -4.92 -15.38 4.92
CA GLY A 17 -4.49 -13.99 5.04
C GLY A 17 -4.06 -13.40 3.69
N PRO A 18 -4.04 -12.06 3.57
CA PRO A 18 -3.75 -11.40 2.31
C PRO A 18 -2.51 -12.01 1.65
N SER A 19 -2.65 -12.47 0.40
CA SER A 19 -1.50 -12.90 -0.40
C SER A 19 -0.46 -11.79 -0.39
N VAL A 20 0.83 -12.14 -0.29
CA VAL A 20 1.96 -11.17 -0.30
C VAL A 20 1.85 -10.20 -1.48
N PHE A 21 1.38 -10.68 -2.62
CA PHE A 21 1.10 -9.86 -3.80
C PHE A 21 0.02 -8.79 -3.56
N LYS A 22 -1.04 -9.12 -2.81
CA LYS A 22 -2.09 -8.16 -2.41
C LYS A 22 -1.56 -7.14 -1.41
N VAL A 23 -0.66 -7.53 -0.51
CA VAL A 23 -0.02 -6.60 0.42
C VAL A 23 0.85 -5.60 -0.35
N MET A 24 1.68 -6.08 -1.27
CA MET A 24 2.52 -5.23 -2.13
C MET A 24 1.68 -4.29 -3.00
N GLN A 25 0.56 -4.76 -3.57
CA GLN A 25 -0.37 -3.93 -4.32
C GLN A 25 -1.04 -2.86 -3.43
N SER A 26 -1.37 -3.21 -2.18
CA SER A 26 -1.93 -2.26 -1.22
C SER A 26 -0.92 -1.19 -0.80
N VAL A 27 0.35 -1.56 -0.62
CA VAL A 27 1.44 -0.61 -0.31
C VAL A 27 1.70 0.31 -1.50
N ALA A 28 1.72 -0.22 -2.73
CA ALA A 28 1.87 0.58 -3.94
C ALA A 28 0.70 1.55 -4.16
N ALA A 29 -0.54 1.09 -3.92
CA ALA A 29 -1.73 1.91 -3.96
C ALA A 29 -1.68 3.03 -2.90
N GLY A 30 -1.26 2.73 -1.67
CA GLY A 30 -1.06 3.73 -0.61
C GLY A 30 0.05 4.73 -0.92
N ALA A 31 1.16 4.28 -1.51
CA ALA A 31 2.28 5.15 -1.92
C ALA A 31 1.91 6.08 -3.10
N LEU A 32 1.00 5.64 -3.97
CA LEU A 32 0.43 6.45 -5.05
C LEU A 32 -0.79 7.29 -4.60
N GLY A 33 -1.13 7.27 -3.30
CA GLY A 33 -2.22 8.07 -2.72
C GLY A 33 -3.62 7.48 -2.92
N VAL A 34 -3.76 6.30 -3.53
CA VAL A 34 -5.03 5.58 -3.72
C VAL A 34 -5.23 4.49 -2.68
N GLN A 35 -5.09 4.85 -1.40
CA GLN A 35 -5.51 3.98 -0.31
C GLN A 35 -7.03 3.83 -0.36
N SER A 36 -7.52 2.58 -0.41
CA SER A 36 -8.96 2.28 -0.45
C SER A 36 -9.68 2.98 0.70
N SER A 37 -10.78 3.67 0.37
CA SER A 37 -11.66 4.47 1.23
C SER A 37 -12.23 3.76 2.47
N LYS A 38 -11.91 2.47 2.66
CA LYS A 38 -12.30 1.66 3.81
C LYS A 38 -11.68 2.13 5.14
N HIS A 39 -10.54 2.83 5.10
CA HIS A 39 -9.91 3.40 6.31
C HIS A 39 -10.31 4.85 6.58
N HIS A 40 -10.94 5.53 5.61
CA HIS A 40 -11.38 6.92 5.78
C HIS A 40 -12.48 7.08 6.84
N GLY A 41 -13.38 6.10 6.98
CA GLY A 41 -14.45 6.18 7.99
C GLY A 41 -13.95 6.13 9.44
N GLU A 42 -12.84 5.44 9.69
CA GLU A 42 -12.21 5.37 11.01
C GLU A 42 -11.27 6.56 11.26
N ASP A 43 -10.53 7.00 10.23
CA ASP A 43 -9.61 8.13 10.34
C ASP A 43 -10.34 9.48 10.49
N PHE A 44 -11.48 9.67 9.81
CA PHE A 44 -12.33 10.87 9.94
C PHE A 44 -13.31 10.82 11.12
N GLY A 45 -13.43 9.68 11.80
CA GLY A 45 -14.17 9.54 13.07
C GLY A 45 -13.29 9.67 14.32
N SER A 46 -11.96 9.74 14.15
CA SER A 46 -11.01 9.86 15.25
C SER A 46 -11.05 11.27 15.87
N HIS A 47 -10.92 11.35 17.20
CA HIS A 47 -11.17 12.58 17.97
C HIS A 47 -10.12 13.69 17.78
N SER A 48 -9.07 13.46 16.96
CA SER A 48 -7.96 14.41 16.83
C SER A 48 -7.18 14.24 15.51
N PRO A 49 -6.98 15.30 14.72
CA PRO A 49 -6.23 15.26 13.45
C PRO A 49 -4.69 15.23 13.64
N TRP A 50 -4.21 15.43 14.87
CA TRP A 50 -2.77 15.56 15.17
C TRP A 50 -1.90 14.37 14.73
N PRO A 51 -2.30 13.10 14.88
CA PRO A 51 -1.49 11.96 14.46
C PRO A 51 -1.18 11.96 12.95
N TYR A 52 -2.14 12.39 12.12
CA TYR A 52 -1.99 12.44 10.67
C TYR A 52 -1.05 13.56 10.24
N ILE A 53 -1.13 14.72 10.90
CA ILE A 53 -0.23 15.86 10.63
C ILE A 53 1.22 15.49 10.98
N ILE A 54 1.44 14.89 12.15
CA ILE A 54 2.77 14.48 12.59
C ILE A 54 3.31 13.38 11.68
N GLY A 55 2.49 12.38 11.35
CA GLY A 55 2.87 11.30 10.43
C GLY A 55 3.24 11.82 9.04
N GLY A 56 2.44 12.75 8.50
CA GLY A 56 2.72 13.41 7.24
C GLY A 56 4.02 14.20 7.27
N LEU A 57 4.25 15.00 8.31
CA LEU A 57 5.46 15.81 8.44
C LEU A 57 6.73 14.94 8.54
N LEU A 58 6.69 13.86 9.33
CA LEU A 58 7.78 12.90 9.44
C LEU A 58 8.07 12.22 8.10
N PHE A 59 7.03 11.79 7.39
CA PHE A 59 7.17 11.19 6.06
C PHE A 59 7.76 12.18 5.06
N THR A 60 7.30 13.42 5.02
CA THR A 60 7.84 14.46 4.13
C THR A 60 9.31 14.76 4.43
N ALA A 61 9.69 14.85 5.71
CA ALA A 61 11.08 15.06 6.10
C ALA A 61 11.99 13.91 5.63
N LEU A 62 11.55 12.66 5.83
CA LEU A 62 12.25 11.47 5.35
C LEU A 62 12.41 11.48 3.82
N PHE A 63 11.33 11.82 3.10
CA PHE A 63 11.32 11.87 1.64
C PHE A 63 12.32 12.91 1.11
N ILE A 64 12.30 14.13 1.66
CA ILE A 64 13.25 15.18 1.29
C ILE A 64 14.69 14.73 1.58
N GLY A 65 14.95 14.14 2.76
CA GLY A 65 16.27 13.62 3.09
C GLY A 65 16.76 12.56 2.10
N THR A 66 15.85 11.68 1.65
CA THR A 66 16.14 10.68 0.61
C THR A 66 16.52 11.33 -0.72
N LEU A 67 15.78 12.36 -1.16
CA LEU A 67 16.10 13.09 -2.38
C LEU A 67 17.46 13.79 -2.29
N VAL A 68 17.76 14.43 -1.15
CA VAL A 68 19.06 15.07 -0.91
C VAL A 68 20.20 14.06 -1.01
N LEU A 69 20.05 12.88 -0.40
CA LEU A 69 21.04 11.82 -0.49
C LEU A 69 21.27 11.39 -1.94
N ILE A 70 20.19 11.18 -2.70
CA ILE A 70 20.28 10.82 -4.13
C ILE A 70 21.03 11.89 -4.92
N VAL A 71 20.70 13.17 -4.69
CA VAL A 71 21.38 14.30 -5.38
C VAL A 71 22.86 14.36 -5.00
N GLN A 72 23.21 14.16 -3.73
CA GLN A 72 24.61 14.14 -3.31
C GLN A 72 25.37 12.98 -3.95
N LEU A 73 24.78 11.78 -4.01
CA LEU A 73 25.38 10.64 -4.69
C LEU A 73 25.56 10.92 -6.18
N ALA A 74 24.57 11.52 -6.83
CA ALA A 74 24.64 11.87 -8.25
C ALA A 74 25.75 12.89 -8.54
N LEU A 75 25.89 13.93 -7.70
CA LEU A 75 26.94 14.94 -7.83
C LEU A 75 28.33 14.41 -7.48
N SER A 76 28.43 13.44 -6.56
CA SER A 76 29.73 12.84 -6.18
C SER A 76 30.38 12.02 -7.29
N GLY A 77 29.60 11.60 -8.29
CA GLY A 77 30.08 10.86 -9.45
C GLY A 77 30.47 11.73 -10.65
N GLN A 78 30.42 13.06 -10.52
CA GLN A 78 30.81 14.04 -11.54
C GLN A 78 32.09 14.77 -11.12
#